data_AF-A0AAD4X7N4-F1
#
_entry.id   AF-A0AAD4X7N4-F1
#
_cell.length_a   1.000
_cell.length_b   1.000
_cell.length_c   1.000
_cell.angle_alpha   90.00
_cell.angle_beta   90.00
_cell.angle_gamma   90.00
#
_symmetry.space_group_name_H-M   'P 1'
#
loop_
_entity.id
_entity.type
_entity.pdbx_description
1 polymer ?
#
loop_
_entity_poly.entity_id
_entity_poly.type
_entity_poly.pdbx_seq_one_letter_code
_entity_poly.pdbx_strand_id
1 'polypeptide(L)'
;MIHRYPTIFQTFTIPSSSTHQDLVCIRLTPKAKTLALQELSLKSEISTSLAIKLQKLLMLSSHHRLLLSKLAHLGPDLGLPPNFRSRLCNSYPDRFKTVDTSYGRALELVSWDPELAIPIPLRNHNAPELIVERPLKFKHLRLRKGLNLKRKHRDFLIKFGELPEVSPYNEVVGEVGNGLKPHWIEAEKRSCALVREVLGMTVEKRTLVDHLTHFRKEFGLSNKMRGMLIRHPELFYVSIKGQRDSVFLVESYDDEGKIIEKDELLGFRDKLIELVREGKKMRRERRKKACGIDYLKDDDDVEIGEDVEEEEEFDDDNEDGFEDLFVEDEWEDYGGEENDNESDVLGFDSGVEGKFWTSDAASAKGESRIEMW
;
A
#
# COMPACT_ATOMS: atom_id res chain seq x y z
N MET A 1 -18.39 -13.50 16.37
CA MET A 1 -17.69 -12.21 16.13
C MET A 1 -17.87 -11.16 17.23
N ILE A 2 -19.10 -10.78 17.63
CA ILE A 2 -19.33 -9.63 18.53
C ILE A 2 -18.63 -9.75 19.91
N HIS A 3 -18.67 -10.92 20.54
CA HIS A 3 -17.97 -11.17 21.82
C HIS A 3 -16.43 -11.20 21.72
N ARG A 4 -15.85 -11.10 20.52
CA ARG A 4 -14.39 -11.01 20.33
C ARG A 4 -13.84 -9.62 20.64
N TYR A 5 -14.66 -8.58 20.45
CA TYR A 5 -14.26 -7.18 20.63
C TYR A 5 -15.11 -6.48 21.70
N PRO A 6 -14.93 -6.83 22.99
CA PRO A 6 -15.75 -6.29 24.09
C PRO A 6 -15.55 -4.78 24.31
N THR A 7 -14.44 -4.23 23.82
CA THR A 7 -14.13 -2.79 23.86
C THR A 7 -14.88 -2.00 22.80
N ILE A 8 -15.37 -2.65 21.74
CA ILE A 8 -16.08 -2.01 20.63
C ILE A 8 -17.58 -2.23 20.74
N PHE A 9 -17.99 -3.48 20.99
CA PHE A 9 -19.40 -3.86 21.03
C PHE A 9 -19.82 -4.28 22.43
N GLN A 10 -21.00 -3.82 22.81
CA GLN A 10 -21.69 -4.20 24.03
C GLN A 10 -23.05 -4.81 23.68
N THR A 11 -23.32 -6.00 24.17
CA THR A 11 -24.64 -6.64 24.06
C THR A 11 -25.52 -6.20 25.22
N PHE A 12 -26.81 -5.96 24.94
CA PHE A 12 -27.83 -5.66 25.95
C PHE A 12 -29.15 -6.32 25.54
N THR A 13 -29.94 -6.75 26.51
CA THR A 13 -31.24 -7.38 26.26
C THR A 13 -32.35 -6.35 26.41
N ILE A 14 -33.28 -6.32 25.46
CA ILE A 14 -34.51 -5.55 25.57
C ILE A 14 -35.64 -6.53 25.90
N PRO A 15 -36.33 -6.38 27.05
CA PRO A 15 -37.47 -7.23 27.36
C PRO A 15 -38.61 -6.93 26.38
N SER A 16 -39.05 -7.94 25.64
CA SER A 16 -40.17 -7.84 24.70
C SER A 16 -41.49 -8.09 25.44
N SER A 17 -42.52 -7.29 25.14
CA SER A 17 -43.85 -7.40 25.76
C SER A 17 -44.65 -8.63 25.31
N SER A 18 -44.17 -9.40 24.33
CA SER A 18 -44.81 -10.61 23.82
C SER A 18 -44.00 -11.85 24.19
N THR A 19 -44.70 -12.90 24.63
CA THR A 19 -44.28 -14.02 25.48
C THR A 19 -43.13 -14.93 25.06
N HIS A 20 -42.35 -14.68 24.00
CA HIS A 20 -41.21 -15.56 23.70
C HIS A 20 -40.02 -14.78 23.15
N GLN A 21 -38.93 -14.80 23.94
CA GLN A 21 -37.55 -14.36 23.68
C GLN A 21 -37.21 -12.88 23.90
N ASP A 22 -36.30 -12.65 24.86
CA ASP A 22 -35.56 -11.39 25.02
C ASP A 22 -34.72 -11.13 23.78
N LEU A 23 -34.87 -9.93 23.19
CA LEU A 23 -34.09 -9.55 22.01
C LEU A 23 -32.70 -9.10 22.47
N VAL A 24 -31.66 -9.82 22.03
CA VAL A 24 -30.27 -9.42 22.22
C VAL A 24 -29.94 -8.32 21.19
N CYS A 25 -29.77 -7.10 21.68
CA CYS A 25 -29.35 -5.96 20.89
C CYS A 25 -27.87 -5.67 21.09
N ILE A 26 -27.26 -5.04 20.08
CA ILE A 26 -25.84 -4.68 20.07
C ILE A 26 -25.75 -3.17 19.98
N ARG A 27 -24.92 -2.57 20.84
CA ARG A 27 -24.56 -1.16 20.76
C ARG A 27 -23.05 -1.00 20.80
N LEU A 28 -22.58 0.13 20.28
CA LEU A 28 -21.20 0.54 20.50
C LEU A 28 -20.98 0.87 21.98
N THR A 29 -19.80 0.53 22.48
CA THR A 29 -19.35 1.00 23.80
C THR A 29 -19.25 2.54 23.79
N PRO A 30 -19.30 3.20 24.97
CA PRO A 30 -19.13 4.65 25.03
C PRO A 30 -17.82 5.11 24.37
N LYS A 31 -16.70 4.40 24.60
CA LYS A 31 -15.40 4.67 23.98
C LYS A 31 -15.45 4.58 22.45
N ALA A 32 -16.02 3.49 21.92
CA ALA A 32 -16.12 3.30 20.47
C ALA A 32 -17.08 4.31 19.82
N LYS A 33 -18.18 4.65 20.50
CA LYS A 33 -19.11 5.68 20.04
C LYS A 33 -18.45 7.07 19.99
N THR A 34 -17.66 7.43 21.00
CA THR A 34 -16.95 8.72 21.01
C THR A 34 -15.93 8.81 19.88
N LEU A 35 -15.19 7.73 19.60
CA LEU A 35 -14.26 7.72 18.47
C LEU A 35 -14.98 7.79 17.12
N ALA A 36 -16.08 7.07 16.94
CA ALA A 36 -16.86 7.12 15.70
C ALA A 36 -17.41 8.52 15.40
N LEU A 37 -17.82 9.26 16.44
CA LEU A 37 -18.25 10.66 16.30
C LEU A 37 -17.08 11.59 15.94
N GLN A 38 -15.91 11.40 16.55
CA GLN A 38 -14.70 12.15 16.22
C GLN A 38 -14.25 11.89 14.78
N GLU A 39 -14.28 10.63 14.33
CA GLU A 39 -13.97 10.26 12.94
C GLU A 39 -14.91 10.96 11.94
N LEU A 40 -16.21 11.02 12.26
CA LEU A 40 -17.18 11.70 11.41
C LEU A 40 -16.94 13.22 11.35
N SER A 41 -16.59 13.85 12.48
CA SER A 41 -16.21 15.28 12.52
C SER A 41 -15.02 15.54 11.62
N LEU A 42 -13.95 14.76 11.77
CA LEU A 42 -12.73 14.92 10.97
C LEU A 42 -12.97 14.68 9.49
N LYS A 43 -13.77 13.67 9.13
CA LYS A 43 -14.15 13.47 7.73
C LYS A 43 -14.90 14.66 7.13
N SER A 44 -15.62 15.42 7.95
CA SER A 44 -16.27 16.66 7.51
C SER A 44 -15.29 17.83 7.39
N GLU A 45 -14.33 17.94 8.30
CA GLU A 45 -13.29 18.97 8.31
C GLU A 45 -12.31 18.79 7.14
N ILE A 46 -11.87 17.55 6.90
CA ILE A 46 -10.95 17.15 5.82
C ILE A 46 -11.69 17.06 4.47
N SER A 47 -13.02 17.23 4.43
CA SER A 47 -13.79 17.09 3.18
C SER A 47 -13.29 18.00 2.06
N THR A 48 -12.84 19.21 2.38
CA THR A 48 -12.31 20.17 1.40
C THR A 48 -10.98 19.69 0.84
N SER A 49 -10.08 19.16 1.69
CA SER A 49 -8.78 18.65 1.23
C SER A 49 -8.93 17.36 0.42
N LEU A 50 -9.90 16.49 0.76
CA LEU A 50 -10.25 15.33 -0.08
C LEU A 50 -10.77 15.74 -1.45
N ALA A 51 -11.59 16.79 -1.52
CA ALA A 51 -12.03 17.34 -2.80
C ALA A 51 -10.84 17.88 -3.62
N ILE A 52 -9.90 18.58 -2.97
CA ILE A 52 -8.67 19.04 -3.64
C ILE A 52 -7.83 17.86 -4.16
N LYS A 53 -7.63 16.80 -3.35
CA LYS A 53 -6.93 15.58 -3.78
C LYS A 53 -7.62 14.95 -5.01
N LEU A 54 -8.94 14.86 -4.98
CA LEU A 54 -9.71 14.31 -6.10
C LEU A 54 -9.63 15.19 -7.35
N GLN A 55 -9.61 16.51 -7.19
CA GLN A 55 -9.44 17.45 -8.29
C GLN A 55 -8.06 17.31 -8.93
N LYS A 56 -7.00 17.26 -8.11
CA LYS A 56 -5.64 16.98 -8.58
C LYS A 56 -5.56 15.66 -9.35
N LEU A 57 -6.16 14.59 -8.84
CA LEU A 57 -6.21 13.31 -9.53
C LEU A 57 -6.88 13.39 -10.91
N LEU A 58 -7.97 14.15 -11.04
CA LEU A 58 -8.61 14.39 -12.34
C LEU A 58 -7.71 15.22 -13.25
N MET A 59 -7.04 16.24 -12.73
CA MET A 59 -6.08 17.06 -13.48
C MET A 59 -4.90 16.25 -14.02
N LEU A 60 -4.52 15.15 -13.37
CA LEU A 60 -3.49 14.24 -13.87
C LEU A 60 -3.97 13.33 -15.01
N SER A 61 -5.29 13.16 -15.17
CA SER A 61 -5.86 12.30 -16.20
C SER A 61 -5.89 13.00 -17.57
N SER A 62 -5.59 12.26 -18.63
CA SER A 62 -5.44 12.79 -20.00
C SER A 62 -6.69 13.48 -20.56
N HIS A 63 -7.87 13.11 -20.05
CA HIS A 63 -9.16 13.65 -20.50
C HIS A 63 -9.89 14.41 -19.37
N HIS A 64 -9.22 14.66 -18.25
CA HIS A 64 -9.81 15.22 -17.02
C HIS A 64 -11.09 14.49 -16.57
N ARG A 65 -11.13 13.18 -16.83
CA ARG A 65 -12.29 12.31 -16.65
C ARG A 65 -11.86 10.94 -16.13
N LEU A 66 -12.51 10.46 -15.07
CA LEU A 66 -12.25 9.14 -14.49
C LEU A 66 -13.57 8.42 -14.19
N LEU A 67 -13.64 7.12 -14.51
CA LEU A 67 -14.80 6.27 -14.19
C LEU A 67 -15.01 6.14 -12.68
N LEU A 68 -16.24 6.32 -12.21
CA LEU A 68 -16.58 6.24 -10.77
C LEU A 68 -16.45 4.82 -10.20
N SER A 69 -16.56 3.80 -11.05
CA SER A 69 -16.30 2.40 -10.70
C SER A 69 -14.81 2.17 -10.47
N LYS A 70 -13.94 2.67 -11.34
CA LYS A 70 -12.48 2.60 -11.16
C LYS A 70 -12.03 3.34 -9.91
N LEU A 71 -12.54 4.56 -9.73
CA LEU A 71 -12.24 5.40 -8.57
C LEU A 71 -12.69 4.77 -7.24
N ALA A 72 -13.63 3.81 -7.27
CA ALA A 72 -14.00 3.00 -6.10
C ALA A 72 -12.80 2.29 -5.49
N HIS A 73 -11.95 1.72 -6.35
CA HIS A 73 -10.87 0.83 -5.93
C HIS A 73 -9.71 1.62 -5.33
N LEU A 74 -9.41 2.80 -5.91
CA LEU A 74 -8.39 3.71 -5.39
C LEU A 74 -8.91 4.60 -4.24
N GLY A 75 -10.23 4.70 -4.06
CA GLY A 75 -10.85 5.55 -3.06
C GLY A 75 -10.37 5.31 -1.62
N PRO A 76 -10.33 4.05 -1.14
CA PRO A 76 -9.78 3.73 0.18
C PRO A 76 -8.34 4.21 0.38
N ASP A 77 -7.47 4.00 -0.62
CA ASP A 77 -6.06 4.42 -0.58
C ASP A 77 -5.94 5.95 -0.47
N LEU A 78 -6.84 6.69 -1.12
CA LEU A 78 -6.92 8.15 -1.05
C LEU A 78 -7.62 8.68 0.22
N GLY A 79 -8.18 7.79 1.05
CA GLY A 79 -8.96 8.17 2.23
C GLY A 79 -10.37 8.67 1.91
N LEU A 80 -10.89 8.39 0.71
CA LEU A 80 -12.24 8.80 0.33
C LEU A 80 -13.29 8.01 1.11
N PRO A 81 -14.37 8.67 1.60
CA PRO A 81 -15.46 7.97 2.25
C PRO A 81 -16.19 7.06 1.25
N PRO A 82 -16.79 5.93 1.67
CA PRO A 82 -17.49 5.01 0.76
C PRO A 82 -18.62 5.70 -0.02
N ASN A 83 -19.21 6.74 0.58
CA ASN A 83 -20.27 7.56 0.00
C ASN A 83 -19.75 8.78 -0.78
N PHE A 84 -18.48 8.81 -1.19
CA PHE A 84 -17.88 9.98 -1.87
C PHE A 84 -18.66 10.36 -3.14
N ARG A 85 -19.21 9.38 -3.86
CA ARG A 85 -19.97 9.61 -5.11
C ARG A 85 -21.18 10.51 -4.92
N SER A 86 -21.92 10.30 -3.83
CA SER A 86 -23.18 11.01 -3.56
C SER A 86 -23.00 12.22 -2.66
N ARG A 87 -22.00 12.21 -1.77
CA ARG A 87 -21.77 13.30 -0.83
C ARG A 87 -20.69 14.27 -1.31
N LEU A 88 -19.49 13.76 -1.58
CA LEU A 88 -18.32 14.58 -1.91
C LEU A 88 -18.47 15.20 -3.31
N CYS A 89 -18.82 14.41 -4.33
CA CYS A 89 -18.95 14.94 -5.68
C CYS A 89 -20.08 15.98 -5.80
N ASN A 90 -21.20 15.78 -5.09
CA ASN A 90 -22.34 16.69 -5.12
C ASN A 90 -22.15 17.95 -4.27
N SER A 91 -21.29 17.91 -3.23
CA SER A 91 -21.01 19.08 -2.41
C SER A 91 -20.10 20.10 -3.10
N TYR A 92 -19.41 19.71 -4.18
CA TYR A 92 -18.51 20.57 -4.94
C TYR A 92 -18.86 20.59 -6.44
N PRO A 93 -20.04 21.11 -6.82
CA PRO A 93 -20.48 21.17 -8.21
C PRO A 93 -19.59 22.08 -9.08
N ASP A 94 -18.92 23.05 -8.47
CA ASP A 94 -17.99 23.97 -9.17
C ASP A 94 -16.69 23.27 -9.61
N ARG A 95 -16.38 22.12 -9.00
CA ARG A 95 -15.17 21.34 -9.28
C ARG A 95 -15.48 20.09 -10.10
N PHE A 96 -16.60 19.45 -9.83
CA PHE A 96 -16.92 18.13 -10.38
C PHE A 96 -18.27 18.08 -11.09
N LYS A 97 -18.30 17.37 -12.20
CA LYS A 97 -19.51 17.03 -12.93
C LYS A 97 -19.57 15.53 -13.16
N THR A 98 -20.74 14.93 -12.98
CA THR A 98 -20.95 13.53 -13.34
C THR A 98 -21.48 13.44 -14.77
N VAL A 99 -20.86 12.58 -15.58
CA VAL A 99 -21.20 12.39 -16.99
C VAL A 99 -21.32 10.90 -17.30
N ASP A 100 -22.37 10.53 -18.03
CA ASP A 100 -22.55 9.17 -18.51
C ASP A 100 -21.66 8.94 -19.75
N THR A 101 -20.80 7.93 -19.68
CA THR A 101 -19.97 7.47 -20.80
C THR A 101 -20.42 6.08 -21.26
N SER A 102 -19.95 5.64 -22.42
CA SER A 102 -20.22 4.28 -22.94
C SER A 102 -19.81 3.16 -21.98
N TYR A 103 -18.86 3.44 -21.08
CA TYR A 103 -18.35 2.49 -20.08
C TYR A 103 -18.99 2.67 -18.70
N GLY A 104 -19.95 3.59 -18.55
CA GLY A 104 -20.64 3.90 -17.30
C GLY A 104 -20.45 5.35 -16.83
N ARG A 105 -20.84 5.63 -15.59
CA ARG A 105 -20.73 6.98 -15.00
C ARG A 105 -19.29 7.36 -14.71
N ALA A 106 -18.87 8.49 -15.25
CA ALA A 106 -17.56 9.09 -15.02
C ALA A 106 -17.69 10.43 -14.25
N LEU A 107 -16.63 10.77 -13.54
CA LEU A 107 -16.42 12.07 -12.93
C LEU A 107 -15.55 12.90 -13.86
N GLU A 108 -16.03 14.08 -14.23
CA GLU A 108 -15.36 15.06 -15.07
C GLU A 108 -14.98 16.30 -14.24
N LEU A 109 -13.80 16.84 -14.53
CA LEU A 109 -13.35 18.13 -14.00
C LEU A 109 -14.10 19.28 -14.66
N VAL A 110 -14.68 20.17 -13.86
CA VAL A 110 -15.37 21.38 -14.36
C VAL A 110 -14.38 22.52 -14.57
N SER A 111 -13.53 22.76 -13.59
CA SER A 111 -12.59 23.87 -13.56
C SER A 111 -11.16 23.38 -13.31
N TRP A 112 -10.24 23.78 -14.18
CA TRP A 112 -8.81 23.59 -13.98
C TRP A 112 -8.27 24.70 -13.10
N ASP A 113 -7.67 24.33 -11.97
CA ASP A 113 -7.09 25.28 -11.03
C ASP A 113 -5.56 25.22 -11.10
N PRO A 114 -4.88 26.23 -11.68
CA PRO A 114 -3.43 26.23 -11.81
C PRO A 114 -2.70 26.28 -10.46
N GLU A 115 -3.34 26.78 -9.40
CA GLU A 115 -2.74 26.81 -8.05
C GLU A 115 -2.61 25.42 -7.46
N LEU A 116 -3.44 24.47 -7.90
CA LEU A 116 -3.38 23.08 -7.49
C LEU A 116 -2.38 22.26 -8.32
N ALA A 117 -1.99 22.74 -9.50
CA ALA A 117 -1.08 22.08 -10.44
C ALA A 117 0.41 22.17 -10.02
N ILE A 118 0.67 22.22 -8.71
CA ILE A 118 2.02 22.24 -8.14
C ILE A 118 2.39 20.79 -7.82
N PRO A 119 3.45 20.23 -8.43
CA PRO A 119 3.92 18.89 -8.12
C PRO A 119 4.43 18.80 -6.70
N ILE A 120 4.37 17.59 -6.13
CA ILE A 120 4.95 17.32 -4.82
C ILE A 120 6.44 17.72 -4.83
N PRO A 121 6.88 18.58 -3.89
CA PRO A 121 8.28 19.00 -3.85
C PRO A 121 9.17 17.79 -3.64
N LEU A 122 10.29 17.73 -4.37
CA LEU A 122 11.28 16.69 -4.15
C LEU A 122 11.84 16.85 -2.74
N ARG A 123 11.63 15.86 -1.86
CA ARG A 123 12.28 15.88 -0.56
C ARG A 123 13.76 15.60 -0.79
N ASN A 124 14.55 16.67 -0.80
CA ASN A 124 16.00 16.61 -0.66
C ASN A 124 16.30 16.16 0.77
N HIS A 125 16.10 14.87 1.06
CA HIS A 125 16.54 14.24 2.29
C HIS A 125 18.03 14.52 2.41
N ASN A 126 18.40 15.51 3.21
CA ASN A 126 19.75 15.93 3.53
C ASN A 126 20.62 16.29 2.32
N ALA A 127 20.30 17.35 1.56
CA ALA A 127 21.43 18.11 1.02
C ALA A 127 22.34 18.39 2.23
N PRO A 128 23.58 17.87 2.32
CA PRO A 128 24.48 18.41 3.33
C PRO A 128 24.44 19.90 3.09
N GLU A 129 24.20 20.70 4.13
CA GLU A 129 24.45 22.13 4.06
C GLU A 129 25.92 22.24 3.64
N LEU A 130 26.14 22.34 2.33
CA LEU A 130 27.47 22.41 1.79
C LEU A 130 27.96 23.76 2.30
N ILE A 131 28.97 23.72 3.17
CA ILE A 131 29.64 24.92 3.70
C ILE A 131 30.10 25.84 2.54
N VAL A 132 30.21 25.30 1.32
CA VAL A 132 30.53 26.00 0.08
C VAL A 132 29.54 25.58 -1.00
N GLU A 133 28.94 26.54 -1.71
CA GLU A 133 28.12 26.35 -2.93
C GLU A 133 28.95 25.82 -4.12
N ARG A 134 29.61 24.67 -3.94
CA ARG A 134 30.33 24.00 -5.01
C ARG A 134 29.53 22.78 -5.44
N PRO A 135 29.17 22.66 -6.73
CA PRO A 135 28.54 21.44 -7.21
C PRO A 135 29.46 20.25 -6.93
N LEU A 136 28.88 19.18 -6.38
CA LEU A 136 29.63 17.98 -6.01
C LEU A 136 30.38 17.45 -7.23
N LYS A 137 31.68 17.16 -7.05
CA LYS A 137 32.56 16.63 -8.11
C LYS A 137 32.07 15.27 -8.65
N PHE A 138 31.32 14.54 -7.83
CA PHE A 138 30.67 13.28 -8.18
C PHE A 138 29.19 13.34 -7.82
N LYS A 139 28.33 13.03 -8.80
CA LYS A 139 26.89 12.93 -8.59
C LYS A 139 26.60 11.63 -7.86
N HIS A 140 25.92 11.71 -6.72
CA HIS A 140 25.60 10.56 -5.89
C HIS A 140 24.12 10.21 -6.08
N LEU A 141 23.86 8.98 -6.55
CA LEU A 141 22.53 8.37 -6.47
C LEU A 141 22.28 7.97 -5.02
N ARG A 142 21.22 8.50 -4.41
CA ARG A 142 20.81 8.11 -3.05
C ARG A 142 19.87 6.92 -3.15
N LEU A 143 20.27 5.83 -2.52
CA LEU A 143 19.48 4.61 -2.41
C LEU A 143 19.30 4.30 -0.93
N ARG A 144 18.24 3.57 -0.60
CA ARG A 144 18.09 2.96 0.73
C ARG A 144 19.29 2.07 1.05
N LYS A 145 19.60 1.99 2.36
CA LYS A 145 20.65 1.10 2.86
C LYS A 145 20.39 -0.34 2.39
N GLY A 146 21.45 -1.03 1.97
CA GLY A 146 21.38 -2.42 1.52
C GLY A 146 21.06 -2.63 0.04
N LEU A 147 20.72 -1.58 -0.73
CA LEU A 147 20.46 -1.73 -2.15
C LEU A 147 21.72 -1.51 -3.00
N ASN A 148 22.18 -2.58 -3.65
CA ASN A 148 23.34 -2.55 -4.55
C ASN A 148 22.91 -2.68 -6.01
N LEU A 149 23.09 -1.61 -6.78
CA LEU A 149 22.77 -1.59 -8.22
C LEU A 149 23.99 -1.92 -9.07
N LYS A 150 23.76 -2.61 -10.19
CA LYS A 150 24.78 -2.80 -11.23
C LYS A 150 25.22 -1.43 -11.77
N ARG A 151 26.51 -1.28 -12.10
CA ARG A 151 27.10 -0.02 -12.60
C ARG A 151 26.30 0.63 -13.73
N LYS A 152 25.89 -0.16 -14.74
CA LYS A 152 25.08 0.33 -15.87
C LYS A 152 23.74 0.95 -15.44
N HIS A 153 23.06 0.32 -14.47
CA HIS A 153 21.78 0.81 -13.96
C HIS A 153 21.99 2.07 -13.11
N ARG A 154 23.02 2.09 -12.28
CA ARG A 154 23.41 3.30 -11.54
C ARG A 154 23.68 4.48 -12.47
N ASP A 155 24.42 4.27 -13.55
CA ASP A 155 24.73 5.31 -14.54
C ASP A 155 23.47 5.79 -15.28
N PHE A 156 22.52 4.89 -15.56
CA PHE A 156 21.20 5.24 -16.11
C PHE A 156 20.42 6.14 -15.16
N LEU A 157 20.34 5.80 -13.87
CA LEU A 157 19.59 6.60 -12.89
C LEU A 157 20.22 7.98 -12.65
N ILE A 158 21.55 8.08 -12.69
CA ILE A 158 22.24 9.37 -12.65
C ILE A 158 21.83 10.23 -13.85
N LYS A 159 21.85 9.69 -15.08
CA LYS A 159 21.39 10.40 -16.29
C LYS A 159 19.91 10.77 -16.23
N PHE A 160 19.07 9.90 -15.66
CA PHE A 160 17.64 10.16 -15.48
C PHE A 160 17.40 11.35 -14.53
N GLY A 161 18.18 11.43 -13.45
CA GLY A 161 18.17 12.58 -12.54
C GLY A 161 18.64 13.89 -13.18
N GLU A 162 19.51 13.83 -14.19
CA GLU A 162 20.02 15.02 -14.90
C GLU A 162 19.01 15.66 -15.85
N LEU A 163 18.01 14.91 -16.31
CA LEU A 163 16.95 15.46 -17.15
C LEU A 163 16.22 16.59 -16.41
N PRO A 164 15.65 17.57 -17.13
CA PRO A 164 14.81 18.59 -16.49
C PRO A 164 13.65 17.94 -15.73
N GLU A 165 13.22 18.57 -14.65
CA GLU A 165 12.05 18.12 -13.91
C GLU A 165 10.79 18.39 -14.75
N VAL A 166 9.95 17.36 -14.90
CA VAL A 166 8.75 17.43 -15.72
C VAL A 166 7.57 17.59 -14.79
N SER A 167 6.80 18.68 -14.95
CA SER A 167 5.54 18.83 -14.22
C SER A 167 4.52 17.79 -14.73
N PRO A 168 3.94 16.96 -13.84
CA PRO A 168 2.97 15.93 -14.22
C PRO A 168 1.65 16.53 -14.73
N TYR A 169 1.35 17.78 -14.37
CA TYR A 169 0.11 18.48 -14.71
C TYR A 169 0.15 19.18 -16.08
N ASN A 170 1.32 19.35 -16.69
CA ASN A 170 1.41 20.03 -17.99
C ASN A 170 0.96 19.09 -19.11
N GLU A 171 -0.11 19.43 -19.83
CA GLU A 171 -0.61 18.64 -20.96
C GLU A 171 0.49 18.33 -22.00
N VAL A 172 0.51 17.10 -22.53
CA VAL A 172 1.40 16.65 -23.65
C VAL A 172 1.07 17.39 -24.96
N VAL A 173 0.09 18.30 -24.95
CA VAL A 173 -0.45 18.97 -26.14
C VAL A 173 0.62 19.76 -26.90
N GLY A 174 1.70 20.19 -26.24
CA GLY A 174 2.82 20.89 -26.90
C GLY A 174 3.76 20.01 -27.75
N GLU A 175 3.87 18.70 -27.48
CA GLU A 175 4.82 17.83 -28.20
C GLU A 175 4.17 17.02 -29.33
N VAL A 176 2.86 16.77 -29.24
CA VAL A 176 2.10 16.20 -30.35
C VAL A 176 1.88 17.25 -31.47
N GLY A 177 1.85 18.54 -31.13
CA GLY A 177 1.82 19.63 -32.10
C GLY A 177 3.12 19.81 -32.89
N ASN A 178 4.26 19.35 -32.35
CA ASN A 178 5.57 19.42 -33.02
C ASN A 178 6.00 18.09 -33.68
N GLY A 179 5.22 17.01 -33.57
CA GLY A 179 5.52 15.74 -34.24
C GLY A 179 6.78 15.01 -33.76
N LEU A 180 7.48 15.51 -32.72
CA LEU A 180 8.58 14.80 -32.09
C LEU A 180 8.02 13.87 -31.02
N LYS A 181 8.20 12.57 -31.21
CA LYS A 181 7.92 11.58 -30.17
C LYS A 181 8.85 11.89 -28.99
N PRO A 182 8.34 12.07 -27.76
CA PRO A 182 9.18 12.27 -26.59
C PRO A 182 10.20 11.14 -26.50
N HIS A 183 11.43 11.47 -26.12
CA HIS A 183 12.43 10.44 -25.92
C HIS A 183 11.92 9.46 -24.86
N TRP A 184 12.19 8.16 -25.00
CA TRP A 184 11.62 7.14 -24.11
C TRP A 184 11.90 7.42 -22.62
N ILE A 185 13.06 8.03 -22.32
CA ILE A 185 13.46 8.43 -20.96
C ILE A 185 12.64 9.62 -20.44
N GLU A 186 12.26 10.57 -21.29
CA GLU A 186 11.41 11.71 -20.91
C GLU A 186 9.98 11.26 -20.61
N ALA A 187 9.45 10.35 -21.44
CA ALA A 187 8.15 9.73 -21.21
C ALA A 187 8.13 8.89 -19.92
N GLU A 188 9.22 8.15 -19.64
CA GLU A 188 9.40 7.43 -18.38
C GLU A 188 9.49 8.39 -17.20
N LYS A 189 10.22 9.51 -17.33
CA LYS A 189 10.32 10.54 -16.30
C LYS A 189 8.98 11.17 -15.95
N ARG A 190 8.18 11.48 -16.96
CA ARG A 190 6.80 11.95 -16.78
C ARG A 190 5.94 10.91 -16.07
N SER A 191 6.05 9.64 -16.47
CA SER A 191 5.30 8.54 -15.85
C SER A 191 5.67 8.35 -14.37
N CYS A 192 6.97 8.44 -14.04
CA CYS A 192 7.43 8.41 -12.65
C CYS A 192 6.92 9.62 -11.85
N ALA A 193 6.94 10.83 -12.43
CA ALA A 193 6.39 12.02 -11.79
C ALA A 193 4.88 11.88 -11.51
N LEU A 194 4.12 11.32 -12.46
CA LEU A 194 2.69 11.04 -12.30
C LEU A 194 2.43 10.04 -11.16
N VAL A 195 3.12 8.90 -11.16
CA VAL A 195 2.94 7.89 -10.10
C VAL A 195 3.35 8.45 -8.75
N ARG A 196 4.44 9.21 -8.68
CA ARG A 196 4.90 9.90 -7.47
C ARG A 196 3.83 10.84 -6.92
N GLU A 197 3.18 11.62 -7.78
CA GLU A 197 2.08 12.50 -7.39
C GLU A 197 0.88 11.71 -6.85
N VAL A 198 0.49 10.63 -7.53
CA VAL A 198 -0.63 9.77 -7.10
C VAL A 198 -0.34 9.11 -5.75
N LEU A 199 0.83 8.51 -5.57
CA LEU A 199 1.24 7.91 -4.29
C LEU A 199 1.34 8.95 -3.19
N GLY A 200 1.84 10.14 -3.49
CA GLY A 200 1.93 11.19 -2.49
C GLY A 200 0.58 11.75 -2.04
N MET A 201 -0.48 11.60 -2.83
CA MET A 201 -1.86 11.92 -2.40
C MET A 201 -2.48 10.85 -1.51
N THR A 202 -2.02 9.60 -1.58
CA THR A 202 -2.56 8.51 -0.78
C THR A 202 -2.23 8.68 0.71
N VAL A 203 -3.07 8.10 1.54
CA VAL A 203 -3.00 8.25 3.00
C VAL A 203 -1.74 7.58 3.54
N GLU A 204 -1.48 6.36 3.10
CA GLU A 204 -0.32 5.56 3.53
C GLU A 204 0.88 5.72 2.59
N LYS A 205 0.83 6.61 1.59
CA LYS A 205 1.91 6.80 0.59
C LYS A 205 2.30 5.52 -0.15
N ARG A 206 1.32 4.60 -0.25
CA ARG A 206 1.39 3.34 -0.96
C ARG A 206 0.08 3.05 -1.68
N THR A 207 0.13 2.18 -2.70
CA THR A 207 -1.03 1.63 -3.40
C THR A 207 -0.68 0.25 -3.98
N LEU A 208 -1.70 -0.51 -4.40
CA LEU A 208 -1.47 -1.71 -5.21
C LEU A 208 -0.99 -1.35 -6.62
N VAL A 209 -0.09 -2.16 -7.19
CA VAL A 209 0.32 -2.04 -8.61
C VAL A 209 -0.90 -2.15 -9.51
N ASP A 210 -1.83 -3.05 -9.16
CA ASP A 210 -3.05 -3.29 -9.93
C ASP A 210 -3.96 -2.07 -10.01
N HIS A 211 -4.02 -1.26 -8.94
CA HIS A 211 -4.75 -0.01 -8.97
C HIS A 211 -4.14 0.93 -10.03
N LEU A 212 -2.81 1.05 -10.08
CA LEU A 212 -2.13 1.89 -11.07
C LEU A 212 -2.28 1.35 -12.51
N THR A 213 -2.23 0.03 -12.71
CA THR A 213 -2.44 -0.57 -14.04
C THR A 213 -3.87 -0.41 -14.53
N HIS A 214 -4.85 -0.38 -13.63
CA HIS A 214 -6.25 -0.17 -13.97
C HIS A 214 -6.55 1.24 -14.53
N PHE A 215 -5.81 2.26 -14.08
CA PHE A 215 -5.89 3.64 -14.57
C PHE A 215 -4.89 3.98 -15.67
N ARG A 216 -4.25 2.96 -16.22
CA ARG A 216 -3.14 3.17 -17.14
C ARG A 216 -3.51 3.99 -18.38
N LYS A 217 -4.70 3.74 -18.96
CA LYS A 217 -5.16 4.47 -20.16
C LYS A 217 -5.44 5.93 -19.82
N GLU A 218 -6.05 6.17 -18.68
CA GLU A 218 -6.43 7.49 -18.21
C GLU A 218 -5.22 8.36 -17.90
N PHE A 219 -4.17 7.80 -17.28
CA PHE A 219 -2.93 8.51 -16.98
C PHE A 219 -1.86 8.47 -18.09
N GLY A 220 -2.16 7.87 -19.25
CA GLY A 220 -1.20 7.78 -20.36
C GLY A 220 0.05 6.94 -20.06
N LEU A 221 -0.11 5.95 -19.19
CA LEU A 221 0.98 5.13 -18.64
C LEU A 221 1.37 3.95 -19.57
N SER A 222 2.62 3.49 -19.48
CA SER A 222 3.18 2.42 -20.32
C SER A 222 2.61 1.03 -19.99
N ASN A 223 2.64 0.07 -20.93
CA ASN A 223 2.29 -1.34 -20.64
C ASN A 223 3.15 -1.93 -19.51
N LYS A 224 4.42 -1.52 -19.46
CA LYS A 224 5.42 -2.08 -18.56
C LYS A 224 5.53 -1.28 -17.25
N MET A 225 4.39 -0.91 -16.66
CA MET A 225 4.34 -0.11 -15.42
C MET A 225 5.12 -0.75 -14.29
N ARG A 226 4.83 -2.01 -13.97
CA ARG A 226 5.55 -2.77 -12.96
C ARG A 226 7.06 -2.74 -13.17
N GLY A 227 7.50 -2.95 -14.42
CA GLY A 227 8.91 -2.88 -14.79
C GLY A 227 9.51 -1.49 -14.61
N MET A 228 8.75 -0.42 -14.87
CA MET A 228 9.19 0.96 -14.60
C MET A 228 9.40 1.19 -13.10
N LEU A 229 8.46 0.76 -12.27
CA LEU A 229 8.55 0.93 -10.81
C LEU A 229 9.78 0.22 -10.24
N ILE A 230 10.05 -1.02 -10.68
CA ILE A 230 11.25 -1.78 -10.27
C ILE A 230 12.54 -1.16 -10.80
N ARG A 231 12.52 -0.51 -11.97
CA ARG A 231 13.68 0.19 -12.53
C ARG A 231 14.07 1.44 -11.75
N HIS A 232 13.16 2.01 -10.97
CA HIS A 232 13.36 3.27 -10.24
C HIS A 232 13.32 3.06 -8.71
N PRO A 233 14.28 2.32 -8.13
CA PRO A 233 14.31 2.04 -6.70
C PRO A 233 14.63 3.26 -5.83
N GLU A 234 15.12 4.34 -6.42
CA GLU A 234 15.33 5.63 -5.75
C GLU A 234 14.02 6.37 -5.46
N LEU A 235 12.95 6.08 -6.23
CA LEU A 235 11.63 6.69 -6.06
C LEU A 235 10.63 5.71 -5.44
N PHE A 236 10.65 4.45 -5.87
CA PHE A 236 9.64 3.47 -5.54
C PHE A 236 10.24 2.22 -4.91
N TYR A 237 9.55 1.70 -3.92
CA TYR A 237 9.79 0.36 -3.40
C TYR A 237 8.60 -0.51 -3.78
N VAL A 238 8.85 -1.66 -4.41
CA VAL A 238 7.80 -2.62 -4.78
C VAL A 238 7.93 -3.81 -3.85
N SER A 239 6.92 -4.02 -3.02
CA SER A 239 6.81 -5.21 -2.18
C SER A 239 6.01 -6.27 -2.93
N ILE A 240 6.57 -7.47 -3.00
CA ILE A 240 5.91 -8.65 -3.52
C ILE A 240 5.45 -9.41 -2.28
N LYS A 241 4.20 -9.17 -1.87
CA LYS A 241 3.57 -9.88 -0.75
C LYS A 241 2.26 -10.51 -1.19
N GLY A 242 2.13 -11.81 -0.98
CA GLY A 242 1.00 -12.59 -1.47
C GLY A 242 0.90 -12.57 -3.00
N GLN A 243 -0.33 -12.45 -3.51
CA GLN A 243 -0.60 -12.41 -4.96
C GLN A 243 -0.53 -11.02 -5.60
N ARG A 244 -0.64 -9.95 -4.79
CA ARG A 244 -0.74 -8.57 -5.29
C ARG A 244 0.46 -7.74 -4.89
N ASP A 245 1.17 -7.24 -5.88
CA ASP A 245 2.31 -6.35 -5.65
C ASP A 245 1.83 -4.99 -5.14
N SER A 246 2.51 -4.46 -4.11
CA SER A 246 2.25 -3.12 -3.56
C SER A 246 3.45 -2.20 -3.78
N VAL A 247 3.17 -0.91 -4.00
CA VAL A 247 4.17 0.11 -4.33
C VAL A 247 4.15 1.18 -3.27
N PHE A 248 5.33 1.54 -2.79
CA PHE A 248 5.57 2.51 -1.74
C PHE A 248 6.41 3.66 -2.29
N LEU A 249 6.08 4.88 -1.90
CA LEU A 249 6.87 6.06 -2.24
C LEU A 249 8.05 6.19 -1.27
N VAL A 250 9.28 5.92 -1.73
CA VAL A 250 10.47 5.82 -0.88
C VAL A 250 10.73 7.10 -0.08
N GLU A 251 10.56 8.26 -0.70
CA GLU A 251 10.79 9.56 -0.04
C GLU A 251 9.82 9.86 1.12
N SER A 252 8.71 9.14 1.23
CA SER A 252 7.71 9.36 2.28
C SER A 252 7.97 8.54 3.55
N TYR A 253 8.98 7.67 3.53
CA TYR A 253 9.28 6.77 4.63
C TYR A 253 10.72 6.95 5.14
N ASP A 254 10.88 6.88 6.46
CA ASP A 254 12.19 6.88 7.14
C ASP A 254 12.98 5.59 6.88
N ASP A 255 14.25 5.59 7.25
CA ASP A 255 15.11 4.40 7.20
C ASP A 255 14.58 3.24 8.06
N GLU A 256 13.74 3.53 9.06
CA GLU A 256 13.05 2.55 9.91
C GLU A 256 11.74 2.04 9.28
N GLY A 257 11.35 2.52 8.09
CA GLY A 257 10.11 2.12 7.43
C GLY A 257 8.84 2.79 7.98
N LYS A 258 8.97 3.87 8.76
CA LYS A 258 7.83 4.65 9.27
C LYS A 258 7.50 5.80 8.31
N ILE A 259 6.21 6.10 8.15
CA ILE A 259 5.76 7.25 7.35
C ILE A 259 6.18 8.54 8.06
N ILE A 260 6.84 9.42 7.33
CA ILE A 260 7.39 10.69 7.84
C ILE A 260 6.27 11.67 8.16
N GLU A 261 5.32 11.81 7.23
CA GLU A 261 4.20 12.75 7.33
C GLU A 261 2.92 11.94 7.49
N LYS A 262 2.48 11.81 8.74
CA LYS A 262 1.28 11.04 9.08
C LYS A 262 0.02 11.87 8.85
N ASP A 263 -0.84 11.39 7.96
CA ASP A 263 -2.19 11.93 7.78
C ASP A 263 -3.02 11.72 9.06
N GLU A 264 -3.92 12.67 9.36
CA GLU A 264 -4.82 12.58 10.54
C GLU A 264 -5.70 11.32 10.52
N LEU A 265 -6.07 10.87 9.31
CA LEU A 265 -6.82 9.63 9.10
C LEU A 265 -6.04 8.40 9.59
N LEU A 266 -4.71 8.38 9.45
CA LEU A 266 -3.89 7.30 10.00
C LEU A 266 -3.86 7.32 11.51
N GLY A 267 -3.71 8.51 12.12
CA GLY A 267 -3.77 8.64 13.57
C GLY A 267 -5.10 8.14 14.15
N PHE A 268 -6.22 8.30 13.42
CA PHE A 268 -7.50 7.72 13.82
C PHE A 268 -7.58 6.21 13.65
N ARG A 269 -7.01 5.69 12.55
CA ARG A 269 -6.89 4.25 12.33
C ARG A 269 -6.07 3.59 13.45
N ASP A 270 -4.96 4.21 13.87
CA ASP A 270 -4.11 3.75 14.96
C ASP A 270 -4.88 3.65 16.29
N LYS A 271 -5.65 4.68 16.64
CA LYS A 271 -6.52 4.68 17.84
C LYS A 271 -7.58 3.59 17.81
N LEU A 272 -8.15 3.32 16.63
CA LEU A 272 -9.13 2.24 16.46
C LEU A 272 -8.47 0.87 16.66
N ILE A 273 -7.29 0.66 16.07
CA ILE A 273 -6.49 -0.56 16.23
C ILE A 273 -6.09 -0.76 17.70
N GLU A 274 -5.72 0.31 18.40
CA GLU A 274 -5.40 0.26 19.82
C GLU A 274 -6.60 -0.23 20.65
N LEU A 275 -7.80 0.29 20.39
CA LEU A 275 -9.04 -0.18 21.03
C LEU A 275 -9.33 -1.67 20.75
N VAL A 276 -9.05 -2.13 19.53
CA VAL A 276 -9.17 -3.54 19.17
C VAL A 276 -8.19 -4.39 19.98
N ARG A 277 -6.92 -3.95 20.10
CA ARG A 277 -5.87 -4.62 20.86
C ARG A 277 -6.21 -4.69 22.36
N GLU A 278 -6.71 -3.61 22.94
CA GLU A 278 -7.22 -3.59 24.33
C GLU A 278 -8.31 -4.65 24.53
N GLY A 279 -9.24 -4.77 23.57
CA GLY A 279 -10.31 -5.77 23.60
C GLY A 279 -9.79 -7.20 23.57
N LYS A 280 -8.79 -7.48 22.73
CA LYS A 280 -8.11 -8.78 22.68
C LYS A 280 -7.39 -9.07 24.01
N LYS A 281 -6.65 -8.10 24.58
CA LYS A 281 -5.95 -8.24 25.86
C LYS A 281 -6.91 -8.57 27.01
N MET A 282 -8.01 -7.84 27.11
CA MET A 282 -9.05 -8.07 28.12
C MET A 282 -9.68 -9.47 28.02
N ARG A 283 -9.82 -10.02 26.81
CA ARG A 283 -10.29 -11.40 26.62
C ARG A 283 -9.26 -12.42 27.10
N ARG A 284 -7.97 -12.23 26.78
CA ARG A 284 -6.88 -13.09 27.26
C ARG A 284 -6.83 -13.10 28.79
N GLU A 285 -6.93 -11.95 29.43
CA GLU A 285 -6.96 -11.84 30.89
C GLU A 285 -8.20 -12.51 31.52
N ARG A 286 -9.37 -12.40 30.90
CA ARG A 286 -10.58 -13.11 31.35
C ARG A 286 -10.44 -14.63 31.26
N ARG A 287 -9.82 -15.14 30.19
CA ARG A 287 -9.52 -16.58 30.04
C ARG A 287 -8.54 -17.05 31.10
N LYS A 288 -7.43 -16.31 31.33
CA LYS A 288 -6.47 -16.63 32.39
C LYS A 288 -7.13 -16.70 33.78
N LYS A 289 -8.02 -15.76 34.10
CA LYS A 289 -8.80 -15.77 35.34
C LYS A 289 -9.82 -16.91 35.43
N ALA A 290 -10.41 -17.32 34.30
CA ALA A 290 -11.39 -18.41 34.26
C ALA A 290 -10.76 -19.81 34.37
N CYS A 291 -9.52 -19.97 33.87
CA CYS A 291 -8.75 -21.22 34.00
C CYS A 291 -8.02 -21.37 35.35
N GLY A 292 -8.12 -20.39 36.26
CA GLY A 292 -7.61 -20.54 37.64
C GLY A 292 -6.10 -20.74 37.75
N ILE A 293 -5.30 -20.26 36.78
CA ILE A 293 -3.84 -20.19 36.93
C ILE A 293 -3.52 -18.96 37.77
N ASP A 294 -3.80 -19.07 39.06
CA ASP A 294 -3.27 -18.18 40.08
C ASP A 294 -1.84 -18.68 40.34
N TYR A 295 -0.85 -17.88 39.97
CA TYR A 295 0.54 -18.19 40.30
C TYR A 295 0.64 -18.29 41.82
N LEU A 296 0.91 -19.49 42.33
CA LEU A 296 1.51 -19.65 43.64
C LEU A 296 2.81 -18.85 43.63
N LYS A 297 2.77 -17.66 44.23
CA LYS A 297 3.95 -17.07 44.86
C LYS A 297 4.20 -17.90 46.10
N ASP A 298 5.02 -18.93 45.97
CA ASP A 298 5.79 -19.43 47.10
C ASP A 298 7.24 -18.99 46.86
N ASP A 299 7.69 -18.10 47.75
CA ASP A 299 9.10 -17.89 48.04
C ASP A 299 9.68 -19.24 48.47
N ASP A 300 10.66 -19.77 47.73
CA ASP A 300 11.75 -20.55 48.32
C ASP A 300 12.96 -20.53 47.38
N ASP A 301 14.06 -20.02 47.93
CA ASP A 301 15.40 -19.98 47.33
C ASP A 301 15.91 -21.39 46.99
N VAL A 302 16.14 -21.70 45.70
CA VAL A 302 17.13 -22.71 45.30
C VAL A 302 17.82 -22.30 43.99
N GLU A 303 19.15 -22.22 44.05
CA GLU A 303 20.06 -22.00 42.93
C GLU A 303 19.99 -23.13 41.87
N ILE A 304 19.86 -22.71 40.61
CA ILE A 304 20.50 -23.19 39.37
C ILE A 304 20.69 -24.71 39.22
N GLY A 305 19.90 -25.27 38.30
CA GLY A 305 20.25 -26.45 37.49
C GLY A 305 19.54 -26.34 36.14
N GLU A 306 20.33 -26.32 35.06
CA GLU A 306 19.90 -26.20 33.67
C GLU A 306 18.94 -27.33 33.24
N ASP A 307 18.16 -27.03 32.20
CA ASP A 307 17.30 -27.93 31.40
C ASP A 307 15.93 -28.30 31.99
N VAL A 308 14.89 -27.55 31.59
CA VAL A 308 13.66 -28.01 30.89
C VAL A 308 12.87 -26.74 30.53
N GLU A 309 13.07 -26.22 29.31
CA GLU A 309 12.10 -25.31 28.68
C GLU A 309 10.93 -26.16 28.17
N GLU A 310 10.01 -26.51 29.07
CA GLU A 310 8.65 -26.88 28.67
C GLU A 310 7.91 -25.57 28.35
N GLU A 311 8.13 -25.08 27.13
CA GLU A 311 7.12 -24.27 26.46
C GLU A 311 5.88 -25.15 26.32
N GLU A 312 4.96 -25.07 27.29
CA GLU A 312 3.61 -25.59 27.06
C GLU A 312 2.99 -24.75 25.94
N GLU A 313 3.14 -25.26 24.71
CA GLU A 313 2.30 -25.01 23.55
C GLU A 313 0.85 -25.21 23.98
N PHE A 314 0.24 -24.12 24.47
CA PHE A 314 -1.19 -24.07 24.64
C PHE A 314 -1.78 -23.98 23.23
N ASP A 315 -2.10 -25.15 22.67
CA ASP A 315 -2.77 -25.33 21.38
C ASP A 315 -3.84 -24.25 21.19
N ASP A 316 -3.54 -23.30 20.30
CA ASP A 316 -4.47 -22.28 19.85
C ASP A 316 -5.45 -22.92 18.87
N ASP A 317 -6.35 -23.76 19.37
CA ASP A 317 -7.47 -24.31 18.58
C ASP A 317 -8.52 -23.23 18.19
N ASN A 318 -8.14 -21.94 18.17
CA ASN A 318 -8.90 -20.86 17.56
C ASN A 318 -7.97 -19.90 16.78
N GLU A 319 -7.04 -20.47 16.00
CA GLU A 319 -6.43 -19.80 14.84
C GLU A 319 -7.51 -19.57 13.76
N ASP A 320 -8.47 -18.70 14.08
CA ASP A 320 -9.49 -18.27 13.14
C ASP A 320 -8.80 -17.25 12.24
N GLY A 321 -8.63 -17.51 10.93
CA GLY A 321 -8.00 -16.69 9.86
C GLY A 321 -8.47 -15.23 9.68
N PHE A 322 -8.66 -14.51 10.79
CA PHE A 322 -8.98 -13.11 10.98
C PHE A 322 -7.87 -12.41 11.79
N GLU A 323 -6.83 -13.14 12.22
CA GLU A 323 -5.63 -12.59 12.87
C GLU A 323 -4.91 -11.61 11.94
N ASP A 324 -4.89 -11.90 10.64
CA ASP A 324 -4.31 -11.07 9.56
C ASP A 324 -5.12 -9.82 9.16
N LEU A 325 -6.37 -9.66 9.64
CA LEU A 325 -7.15 -8.46 9.32
C LEU A 325 -6.77 -7.22 10.16
N PHE A 326 -6.00 -7.41 11.25
CA PHE A 326 -5.57 -6.33 12.16
C PHE A 326 -4.07 -6.29 12.42
N VAL A 327 -3.33 -7.32 12.02
CA VAL A 327 -1.93 -7.15 11.62
C VAL A 327 -1.98 -6.41 10.29
N GLU A 328 -1.11 -5.42 10.08
CA GLU A 328 -0.85 -4.97 8.72
C GLU A 328 -0.22 -6.16 8.01
N ASP A 329 -1.05 -7.04 7.43
CA ASP A 329 -0.74 -7.93 6.31
C ASP A 329 -1.73 -9.10 6.14
N GLU A 330 -1.97 -9.44 4.87
CA GLU A 330 -2.54 -10.69 4.33
C GLU A 330 -4.08 -10.78 4.24
N TRP A 331 -4.58 -10.82 3.00
CA TRP A 331 -5.99 -11.07 2.68
C TRP A 331 -6.06 -12.47 2.07
N GLU A 332 -6.62 -13.44 2.79
CA GLU A 332 -6.98 -14.73 2.20
C GLU A 332 -8.22 -14.58 1.30
N ASP A 333 -8.09 -15.04 0.06
CA ASP A 333 -9.15 -15.07 -0.95
C ASP A 333 -9.62 -16.52 -1.15
N TYR A 334 -10.94 -16.72 -1.13
CA TYR A 334 -11.56 -18.00 -1.44
C TYR A 334 -11.54 -18.22 -2.95
N GLY A 335 -10.90 -19.30 -3.37
CA GLY A 335 -10.75 -19.67 -4.77
C GLY A 335 -12.08 -19.90 -5.50
N GLY A 336 -12.13 -19.39 -6.73
CA GLY A 336 -12.97 -19.91 -7.81
C GLY A 336 -12.05 -20.25 -8.97
N GLU A 337 -11.88 -21.54 -9.23
CA GLU A 337 -11.24 -22.07 -10.43
C GLU A 337 -11.98 -21.57 -11.66
N GLU A 338 -11.26 -20.96 -12.61
CA GLU A 338 -11.53 -21.19 -14.02
C GLU A 338 -10.21 -21.11 -14.79
N ASN A 339 -9.94 -22.25 -15.42
CA ASN A 339 -8.83 -22.62 -16.27
C ASN A 339 -8.82 -21.74 -17.53
N ASP A 340 -7.66 -21.24 -17.95
CA ASP A 340 -7.34 -21.12 -19.37
C ASP A 340 -5.83 -20.97 -19.59
N ASN A 341 -5.33 -21.91 -20.39
CA ASN A 341 -3.98 -21.97 -20.93
C ASN A 341 -3.66 -20.74 -21.78
N GLU A 342 -2.53 -20.07 -21.52
CA GLU A 342 -1.71 -19.55 -22.62
C GLU A 342 -0.25 -19.41 -22.19
N SER A 343 0.54 -20.40 -22.61
CA SER A 343 1.99 -20.34 -22.63
C SER A 343 2.42 -19.40 -23.76
N ASP A 344 3.05 -18.27 -23.43
CA ASP A 344 3.82 -17.52 -24.42
C ASP A 344 5.25 -17.30 -23.94
N VAL A 345 6.08 -18.19 -24.47
CA VAL A 345 7.53 -18.15 -24.53
C VAL A 345 7.96 -16.90 -25.30
N LEU A 346 8.76 -16.04 -24.70
CA LEU A 346 9.63 -15.14 -25.48
C LEU A 346 11.04 -15.18 -24.90
N GLY A 347 11.91 -15.80 -25.69
CA GLY A 347 13.32 -16.01 -25.38
C GLY A 347 14.11 -14.73 -25.50
N PHE A 348 15.09 -14.62 -24.62
CA PHE A 348 16.21 -13.71 -24.80
C PHE A 348 17.45 -14.57 -24.98
N ASP A 349 17.80 -14.79 -26.25
CA ASP A 349 19.08 -15.32 -26.66
C ASP A 349 20.16 -14.25 -26.45
N SER A 350 21.08 -14.53 -25.53
CA SER A 350 22.45 -14.07 -25.65
C SER A 350 23.34 -15.05 -24.91
N GLY A 351 23.95 -15.95 -25.68
CA GLY A 351 24.94 -16.91 -25.18
C GLY A 351 26.11 -16.23 -24.46
N VAL A 352 26.33 -16.65 -23.22
CA VAL A 352 27.65 -16.84 -22.61
C VAL A 352 27.53 -18.04 -21.66
N GLU A 353 28.28 -19.09 -21.96
CA GLU A 353 28.34 -20.32 -21.17
C GLU A 353 28.86 -20.08 -19.74
N GLY A 354 28.10 -20.58 -18.77
CA GLY A 354 28.57 -21.54 -17.76
C GLY A 354 29.58 -21.09 -16.70
N LYS A 355 29.10 -20.97 -15.46
CA LYS A 355 29.31 -21.94 -14.34
C LYS A 355 29.25 -21.22 -12.99
N PHE A 356 28.24 -21.51 -12.17
CA PHE A 356 28.27 -21.17 -10.74
C PHE A 356 27.47 -22.22 -9.94
N TRP A 357 28.25 -23.12 -9.32
CA TRP A 357 28.00 -24.12 -8.28
C TRP A 357 26.81 -25.09 -8.38
N THR A 358 27.14 -26.34 -8.70
CA THR A 358 26.66 -27.50 -7.93
C THR A 358 27.87 -28.12 -7.23
N SER A 359 27.79 -28.21 -5.91
CA SER A 359 28.74 -28.95 -5.08
C SER A 359 28.51 -30.45 -5.26
N ASP A 360 29.48 -31.15 -5.85
CA ASP A 360 29.54 -32.60 -5.87
C ASP A 360 29.81 -33.13 -4.44
N ALA A 361 28.89 -33.94 -3.94
CA ALA A 361 29.16 -34.91 -2.89
C ALA A 361 29.48 -36.26 -3.55
N ALA A 362 30.60 -36.83 -3.13
CA ALA A 362 31.21 -38.01 -3.72
C ALA A 362 30.58 -39.34 -3.25
N SER A 363 30.80 -40.35 -4.10
CA SER A 363 31.06 -41.77 -3.76
C SER A 363 29.86 -42.73 -3.70
N ALA A 364 29.77 -43.64 -4.69
CA ALA A 364 30.19 -45.03 -4.48
C ALA A 364 30.22 -45.83 -5.79
N LYS A 365 31.17 -46.77 -5.83
CA LYS A 365 31.60 -47.62 -6.94
C LYS A 365 30.55 -48.66 -7.34
N GLY A 366 30.58 -49.07 -8.61
CA GLY A 366 29.99 -50.32 -9.10
C GLY A 366 30.36 -50.58 -10.56
N GLU A 367 31.29 -51.50 -10.78
CA GLU A 367 31.83 -51.93 -12.08
C GLU A 367 30.79 -52.64 -12.97
N SER A 368 30.93 -52.47 -14.29
CA SER A 368 31.19 -53.54 -15.28
C SER A 368 30.39 -53.44 -16.59
N ARG A 369 31.16 -53.21 -17.67
CA ARG A 369 31.17 -53.90 -18.97
C ARG A 369 29.85 -54.52 -19.49
N ILE A 370 29.44 -54.12 -20.71
CA ILE A 370 29.50 -54.93 -21.95
C ILE A 370 28.95 -54.11 -23.14
N GLU A 371 29.73 -54.07 -24.21
CA GLU A 371 29.37 -53.61 -25.56
C GLU A 371 28.25 -54.47 -26.16
N MET A 372 27.44 -53.93 -27.08
CA MET A 372 27.15 -54.61 -28.34
C MET A 372 26.32 -53.71 -29.31
N TRP A 373 26.99 -53.37 -30.43
CA TRP A 373 26.53 -52.93 -31.76
C TRP A 373 25.92 -51.54 -31.93
#